data_AF-A0A9D8FNB5-F1
#
_entry.id   AF-A0A9D8FNB5-F1
#
_cell.length_a   1.000
_cell.length_b   1.000
_cell.length_c   1.000
_cell.angle_alpha   90.00
_cell.angle_beta   90.00
_cell.angle_gamma   90.00
#
_symmetry.space_group_name_H-M   'P 1'
#
loop_
_entity.id
_entity.type
_entity.pdbx_description
1 polymer ?
#
loop_
_entity_poly.entity_id
_entity_poly.type
_entity_poly.pdbx_seq_one_letter_code
_entity_poly.pdbx_strand_id
1 'polypeptide(L)'
;MSKKNWKQTILLWTLTIFVTLASVVYQRLTGPTHPVRGKVEITGETLKYKLLRSHEVTADAKMEFAISDTTVTGVFKWRRYKSHDEWTSDTLKVVNNKITVAIPKQPAAGKVMYQITLVESSSKEYQLTEEPIVIRFKGAVPGYVLSPHILFMFIAMLLATRTGLEAIANRDNTFRLAFWTAGLLFAGGLILGPIVQKFAFDAFWTGWPFGHDVTDTKTLVAFIFWGIALWRGRQPGKGRGWFVIAAIVTLLVYLVPHSVLGSEIDYTAVE
;
A
#
# COMPACT_ATOMS: atom_id res chain seq x y z
N MET A 1 20.93 38.29 15.27
CA MET A 1 20.75 37.59 13.98
C MET A 1 21.75 36.45 13.91
N SER A 2 21.29 35.20 14.13
CA SER A 2 22.15 34.01 14.07
C SER A 2 22.73 33.85 12.66
N LYS A 3 24.06 33.81 12.53
CA LYS A 3 24.74 33.51 11.25
C LYS A 3 24.16 32.20 10.72
N LYS A 4 23.42 32.26 9.62
CA LYS A 4 22.77 31.11 8.98
C LYS A 4 23.85 30.08 8.65
N ASN A 5 23.99 29.05 9.49
CA ASN A 5 24.99 28.01 9.30
C ASN A 5 24.58 27.13 8.12
N TRP A 6 25.04 27.52 6.93
CA TRP A 6 24.71 26.91 5.66
C TRP A 6 25.10 25.43 5.63
N LYS A 7 26.24 25.07 6.22
CA LYS A 7 26.72 23.68 6.32
C LYS A 7 25.73 22.81 7.10
N GLN A 8 25.23 23.28 8.24
CA GLN A 8 24.20 22.57 9.01
C GLN A 8 22.87 22.48 8.24
N THR A 9 22.51 23.54 7.51
CA THR A 9 21.28 23.53 6.72
C THR A 9 21.34 22.48 5.60
N ILE A 10 22.47 22.39 4.89
CA ILE A 10 22.71 21.34 3.89
C ILE A 10 22.63 19.97 4.55
N LEU A 11 23.37 19.76 5.65
CA LEU A 11 23.40 18.46 6.34
C LEU A 11 22.00 17.98 6.72
N LEU A 12 21.17 18.86 7.29
CA LEU A 12 19.81 18.50 7.69
C LEU A 12 18.92 18.17 6.49
N TRP A 13 19.07 18.87 5.36
CA TRP A 13 18.35 18.54 4.12
C TRP A 13 18.83 17.23 3.51
N THR A 14 20.14 16.98 3.48
CA THR A 14 20.71 15.71 3.02
C THR A 14 20.17 14.55 3.86
N LEU A 15 20.17 14.67 5.19
CA LEU A 15 19.61 13.66 6.09
C LEU A 15 18.10 13.48 5.88
N THR A 16 17.37 14.59 5.71
CA THR A 16 15.93 14.55 5.43
C THR A 16 15.62 13.77 4.16
N ILE A 17 16.34 14.08 3.06
CA ILE A 17 16.17 13.41 1.77
C ILE A 17 16.52 11.93 1.91
N PHE A 18 17.62 11.59 2.56
CA PHE A 18 18.04 10.21 2.78
C PHE A 18 16.97 9.40 3.53
N VAL A 19 16.48 9.89 4.67
CA VAL A 19 15.44 9.21 5.47
C VAL A 19 14.14 9.08 4.67
N THR A 20 13.74 10.13 3.96
CA THR A 20 12.50 10.12 3.16
C THR A 20 12.60 9.12 2.01
N LEU A 21 13.73 9.08 1.29
CA LEU A 21 13.94 8.11 0.21
C LEU A 21 14.01 6.68 0.73
N ALA A 22 14.69 6.45 1.86
CA ALA A 22 14.73 5.13 2.50
C ALA A 22 13.31 4.65 2.86
N SER A 23 12.47 5.51 3.44
CA SER A 23 11.07 5.20 3.75
C SER A 23 10.24 4.90 2.51
N VAL A 24 10.40 5.67 1.41
CA VAL A 24 9.70 5.39 0.15
C VAL A 24 10.11 4.06 -0.46
N VAL A 25 11.41 3.76 -0.48
CA VAL A 25 11.92 2.47 -0.97
C VAL A 25 11.35 1.33 -0.13
N TYR A 26 11.38 1.47 1.19
CA TYR A 26 10.80 0.49 2.10
C TYR A 26 9.30 0.25 1.84
N GLN A 27 8.50 1.32 1.68
CA GLN A 27 7.07 1.20 1.37
C GLN A 27 6.81 0.53 0.03
N ARG A 28 7.66 0.81 -0.97
CA ARG A 28 7.56 0.18 -2.29
C ARG A 28 7.91 -1.29 -2.23
N LEU A 29 8.90 -1.69 -1.43
CA LEU A 29 9.29 -3.09 -1.28
C LEU A 29 8.28 -3.89 -0.46
N THR A 30 7.64 -3.28 0.55
CA THR A 30 6.70 -3.95 1.45
C THR A 30 5.23 -3.85 1.00
N GLY A 31 4.96 -3.19 -0.13
CA GLY A 31 3.61 -2.99 -0.65
C GLY A 31 2.92 -4.30 -1.05
N PRO A 32 1.68 -4.57 -0.59
CA PRO A 32 0.97 -5.84 -0.82
C PRO A 32 0.43 -5.99 -2.25
N THR A 33 0.49 -4.93 -3.07
CA THR A 33 -0.11 -4.89 -4.40
C THR A 33 0.83 -5.38 -5.50
N HIS A 34 2.12 -5.60 -5.20
CA HIS A 34 3.07 -6.11 -6.18
C HIS A 34 2.74 -7.54 -6.58
N PRO A 35 2.73 -7.86 -7.88
CA PRO A 35 2.45 -9.22 -8.34
C PRO A 35 3.55 -10.17 -7.85
N VAL A 36 3.16 -11.38 -7.44
CA VAL A 36 4.10 -12.45 -7.09
C VAL A 36 4.72 -12.95 -8.39
N ARG A 37 6.05 -12.94 -8.46
CA ARG A 37 6.80 -13.46 -9.60
C ARG A 37 7.66 -14.61 -9.12
N GLY A 38 7.72 -15.67 -9.91
CA GLY A 38 8.58 -16.79 -9.62
C GLY A 38 8.93 -17.57 -10.87
N LYS A 39 9.68 -18.64 -10.66
CA LYS A 39 10.11 -19.55 -11.70
C LYS A 39 9.94 -20.97 -11.19
N VAL A 40 9.45 -21.84 -12.05
CA VAL A 40 9.31 -23.27 -11.77
C VAL A 40 9.88 -24.02 -12.97
N GLU A 41 10.64 -25.07 -12.72
CA GLU A 41 11.17 -25.94 -13.77
C GLU A 41 10.19 -27.10 -14.01
N ILE A 42 9.73 -27.22 -15.25
CA ILE A 42 8.80 -28.27 -15.69
C ILE A 42 9.40 -28.86 -16.95
N THR A 43 9.52 -30.19 -17.01
CA THR A 43 10.03 -30.92 -18.19
C THR A 43 11.36 -30.40 -18.75
N GLY A 44 12.22 -29.85 -17.89
CA GLY A 44 13.52 -29.27 -18.29
C GLY A 44 13.45 -27.83 -18.82
N GLU A 45 12.26 -27.23 -18.88
CA GLU A 45 12.05 -25.83 -19.23
C GLU A 45 11.73 -24.98 -17.99
N THR A 46 12.26 -23.74 -17.95
CA THR A 46 11.95 -22.79 -16.89
C THR A 46 10.71 -21.95 -17.24
N LEU A 47 9.59 -22.22 -16.56
CA LEU A 47 8.39 -21.41 -16.63
C LEU A 47 8.50 -20.20 -15.72
N LYS A 48 8.38 -19.00 -16.28
CA LYS A 48 8.29 -17.74 -15.50
C LYS A 48 6.82 -17.34 -15.39
N TYR A 49 6.36 -17.08 -14.16
CA TYR A 49 4.98 -16.68 -13.90
C TYR A 49 4.88 -15.33 -13.19
N LYS A 50 3.73 -14.67 -13.37
CA LYS A 50 3.36 -13.42 -12.72
C LYS A 50 1.92 -13.52 -12.23
N LEU A 51 1.74 -13.57 -10.93
CA LEU A 51 0.47 -13.74 -10.25
C LEU A 51 0.01 -12.40 -9.66
N LEU A 52 -1.21 -11.99 -9.99
CA LEU A 52 -1.75 -10.68 -9.63
C LEU A 52 -2.19 -10.64 -8.17
N ARG A 53 -1.87 -9.55 -7.46
CA ARG A 53 -2.35 -9.25 -6.10
C ARG A 53 -3.33 -8.07 -6.05
N SER A 54 -3.51 -7.36 -7.17
CA SER A 54 -4.53 -6.32 -7.29
C SER A 54 -5.08 -6.27 -8.71
N HIS A 55 -6.38 -5.99 -8.84
CA HIS A 55 -7.05 -5.78 -10.12
C HIS A 55 -8.13 -4.70 -10.01
N GLU A 56 -8.52 -4.13 -11.15
CA GLU A 56 -9.64 -3.19 -11.20
C GLU A 56 -10.97 -3.93 -11.32
N VAL A 57 -12.05 -3.37 -10.77
CA VAL A 57 -13.41 -3.97 -10.81
C VAL A 57 -14.07 -3.90 -12.19
N THR A 58 -13.34 -3.56 -13.25
CA THR A 58 -13.90 -3.37 -14.60
C THR A 58 -14.14 -4.69 -15.31
N ALA A 59 -13.30 -5.71 -15.08
CA ALA A 59 -13.39 -7.01 -15.71
C ALA A 59 -12.81 -8.13 -14.83
N ASP A 60 -12.84 -9.36 -15.33
CA ASP A 60 -12.16 -10.50 -14.71
C ASP A 60 -10.64 -10.30 -14.72
N ALA A 61 -9.98 -10.71 -13.62
CA ALA A 61 -8.53 -10.62 -13.54
C ALA A 61 -7.89 -11.77 -14.33
N LYS A 62 -7.41 -11.46 -15.53
CA LYS A 62 -6.79 -12.42 -16.44
C LYS A 62 -5.26 -12.48 -16.27
N MET A 63 -4.73 -13.68 -16.23
CA MET A 63 -3.29 -13.97 -16.18
C MET A 63 -2.95 -15.05 -17.20
N GLU A 64 -1.87 -14.85 -17.94
CA GLU A 64 -1.39 -15.81 -18.95
C GLU A 64 0.01 -16.27 -18.63
N PHE A 65 0.26 -17.58 -18.76
CA PHE A 65 1.58 -18.20 -18.66
C PHE A 65 1.90 -18.88 -19.98
N ALA A 66 3.09 -18.63 -20.52
CA ALA A 66 3.57 -19.38 -21.67
C ALA A 66 4.07 -20.75 -21.21
N ILE A 67 3.55 -21.81 -21.82
CA ILE A 67 3.91 -23.20 -21.55
C ILE A 67 4.08 -23.91 -22.90
N SER A 68 5.29 -24.40 -23.17
CA SER A 68 5.60 -25.09 -24.42
C SER A 68 5.01 -26.50 -24.46
N ASP A 69 4.96 -27.15 -23.30
CA ASP A 69 4.42 -28.49 -23.14
C ASP A 69 2.89 -28.48 -23.04
N THR A 70 2.23 -29.03 -24.05
CA THR A 70 0.77 -29.13 -24.13
C THR A 70 0.18 -30.27 -23.32
N THR A 71 1.01 -31.16 -22.78
CA THR A 71 0.59 -32.29 -21.93
C THR A 71 0.39 -31.91 -20.47
N VAL A 72 0.82 -30.70 -20.09
CA VAL A 72 0.62 -30.13 -18.76
C VAL A 72 -0.78 -29.56 -18.64
N THR A 73 -1.42 -29.82 -17.50
CA THR A 73 -2.70 -29.21 -17.14
C THR A 73 -2.52 -28.30 -15.93
N GLY A 74 -3.26 -27.20 -15.88
CA GLY A 74 -3.30 -26.33 -14.71
C GLY A 74 -4.52 -26.66 -13.85
N VAL A 75 -4.36 -26.68 -12.53
CA VAL A 75 -5.45 -26.71 -11.57
C VAL A 75 -5.47 -25.37 -10.87
N PHE A 76 -6.54 -24.61 -11.05
CA PHE A 76 -6.77 -23.32 -10.43
C PHE A 76 -7.81 -23.47 -9.34
N LYS A 77 -7.37 -23.27 -8.09
CA LYS A 77 -8.26 -23.27 -6.93
C LYS A 77 -8.48 -21.85 -6.45
N TRP A 78 -9.72 -21.46 -6.20
CA TRP A 78 -10.02 -20.13 -5.68
C TRP A 78 -11.28 -20.12 -4.81
N ARG A 79 -11.37 -19.11 -3.95
CA ARG A 79 -12.57 -18.78 -3.16
C ARG A 79 -12.53 -17.33 -2.70
N ARG A 80 -13.67 -16.77 -2.28
CA ARG A 80 -13.68 -15.44 -1.68
C ARG A 80 -12.87 -15.45 -0.36
N TYR A 81 -12.19 -14.35 -0.07
CA TYR A 81 -11.42 -14.21 1.17
C TYR A 81 -12.37 -13.89 2.33
N LYS A 82 -12.13 -14.49 3.50
CA LYS A 82 -13.07 -14.43 4.65
C LYS A 82 -14.52 -14.72 4.23
N SER A 83 -14.74 -15.90 3.67
CA SER A 83 -16.07 -16.42 3.38
C SER A 83 -16.19 -17.85 3.91
N HIS A 84 -17.42 -18.34 3.98
CA HIS A 84 -17.73 -19.75 4.24
C HIS A 84 -17.67 -20.61 2.97
N ASP A 85 -17.15 -20.07 1.86
CA ASP A 85 -17.08 -20.80 0.60
C ASP A 85 -16.08 -21.96 0.67
N GLU A 86 -16.51 -23.07 0.07
CA GLU A 86 -15.61 -24.13 -0.32
C GLU A 86 -14.69 -23.68 -1.46
N TRP A 87 -13.57 -24.37 -1.64
CA TRP A 87 -12.65 -24.09 -2.73
C TRP A 87 -13.25 -24.53 -4.07
N THR A 88 -13.50 -23.58 -4.96
CA THR A 88 -13.80 -23.87 -6.37
C THR A 88 -12.52 -24.27 -7.07
N SER A 89 -12.56 -25.33 -7.89
CA SER A 89 -11.40 -25.84 -8.62
C SER A 89 -11.72 -25.96 -10.10
N ASP A 90 -10.96 -25.26 -10.94
CA ASP A 90 -11.08 -25.27 -12.39
C ASP A 90 -9.86 -25.93 -13.01
N THR A 91 -10.07 -26.80 -14.01
CA THR A 91 -8.99 -27.39 -14.79
C THR A 91 -8.72 -26.54 -16.03
N LEU A 92 -7.50 -26.06 -16.13
CA LEU A 92 -7.01 -25.19 -17.18
C LEU A 92 -6.23 -26.02 -18.20
N LYS A 93 -6.59 -25.86 -19.48
CA LYS A 93 -5.90 -26.50 -20.59
C LYS A 93 -4.92 -25.53 -21.24
N VAL A 94 -3.82 -26.06 -21.74
CA VAL A 94 -2.89 -25.30 -22.59
C VAL A 94 -3.55 -25.10 -23.95
N VAL A 95 -3.72 -23.84 -24.36
CA VAL A 95 -4.24 -23.45 -25.67
C VAL A 95 -3.24 -22.48 -26.29
N ASN A 96 -2.77 -22.76 -27.51
CA ASN A 96 -1.76 -21.94 -28.20
C ASN A 96 -0.50 -21.67 -27.34
N ASN A 97 0.03 -22.73 -26.72
CA ASN A 97 1.21 -22.68 -25.83
C ASN A 97 1.04 -21.72 -24.65
N LYS A 98 -0.21 -21.53 -24.18
CA LYS A 98 -0.53 -20.69 -23.04
C LYS A 98 -1.57 -21.33 -22.13
N ILE A 99 -1.42 -21.10 -20.83
CA ILE A 99 -2.48 -21.29 -19.84
C ILE A 99 -3.03 -19.94 -19.45
N THR A 100 -4.34 -19.78 -19.54
CA THR A 100 -5.05 -18.56 -19.13
C THR A 100 -5.86 -18.83 -17.87
N VAL A 101 -5.63 -18.02 -16.84
CA VAL A 101 -6.42 -18.00 -15.60
C VAL A 101 -7.27 -16.76 -15.60
N ALA A 102 -8.56 -16.92 -15.32
CA ALA A 102 -9.48 -15.80 -15.16
C ALA A 102 -10.11 -15.89 -13.76
N ILE A 103 -9.79 -14.91 -12.91
CA ILE A 103 -10.45 -14.76 -11.62
C ILE A 103 -11.71 -13.91 -11.84
N PRO A 104 -12.91 -14.41 -11.48
CA PRO A 104 -14.14 -13.66 -11.67
C PRO A 104 -14.08 -12.29 -11.01
N LYS A 105 -14.58 -11.27 -11.71
CA LYS A 105 -14.74 -9.91 -11.19
C LYS A 105 -15.40 -9.93 -9.81
N GLN A 106 -14.83 -9.15 -8.89
CA GLN A 106 -15.42 -8.90 -7.57
C GLN A 106 -15.88 -7.44 -7.42
N PRO A 107 -16.78 -7.16 -6.46
CA PRO A 107 -17.04 -5.79 -6.03
C PRO A 107 -15.79 -5.10 -5.48
N ALA A 108 -15.83 -3.77 -5.38
CA ALA A 108 -14.76 -3.00 -4.78
C ALA A 108 -14.53 -3.42 -3.32
N ALA A 109 -13.27 -3.47 -2.88
CA ALA A 109 -12.83 -4.02 -1.59
C ALA A 109 -12.99 -5.54 -1.44
N GLY A 110 -13.56 -6.23 -2.44
CA GLY A 110 -13.59 -7.68 -2.51
C GLY A 110 -12.18 -8.27 -2.66
N LYS A 111 -11.95 -9.39 -1.99
CA LYS A 111 -10.70 -10.16 -2.05
C LYS A 111 -10.99 -11.60 -2.43
N VAL A 112 -10.14 -12.18 -3.27
CA VAL A 112 -10.18 -13.60 -3.64
C VAL A 112 -8.85 -14.22 -3.25
N MET A 113 -8.91 -15.39 -2.63
CA MET A 113 -7.74 -16.22 -2.38
C MET A 113 -7.66 -17.28 -3.47
N TYR A 114 -6.50 -17.46 -4.08
CA TYR A 114 -6.32 -18.44 -5.14
C TYR A 114 -4.94 -19.09 -5.12
N GLN A 115 -4.86 -20.29 -5.70
CA GLN A 115 -3.64 -21.07 -5.87
C GLN A 115 -3.67 -21.76 -7.24
N ILE A 116 -2.51 -21.86 -7.86
CA ILE A 116 -2.34 -22.52 -9.16
C ILE A 116 -1.32 -23.63 -8.99
N THR A 117 -1.71 -24.83 -9.41
CA THR A 117 -0.85 -26.02 -9.46
C THR A 117 -0.78 -26.49 -10.89
N LEU A 118 0.40 -26.81 -11.38
CA LEU A 118 0.59 -27.42 -12.69
C LEU A 118 0.78 -28.92 -12.50
N VAL A 119 0.04 -29.72 -13.25
CA VAL A 119 0.00 -31.19 -13.14
C VAL A 119 0.46 -31.77 -14.47
N GLU A 120 1.50 -32.58 -14.41
CA GLU A 120 2.05 -33.32 -15.54
C GLU A 120 1.26 -34.61 -15.79
N SER A 121 1.32 -35.15 -17.01
CA SER A 121 0.74 -36.45 -17.36
C SER A 121 1.25 -37.62 -16.49
N SER A 122 2.44 -37.47 -15.90
CA SER A 122 3.05 -38.39 -14.92
C SER A 122 2.44 -38.33 -13.52
N SER A 123 1.40 -37.49 -13.30
CA SER A 123 0.84 -37.12 -11.99
C SER A 123 1.80 -36.39 -11.05
N LYS A 124 2.90 -35.84 -11.58
CA LYS A 124 3.77 -34.94 -10.81
C LYS A 124 3.15 -33.54 -10.74
N GLU A 125 3.06 -33.00 -9.53
CA GLU A 125 2.49 -31.68 -9.25
C GLU A 125 3.57 -30.63 -9.00
N TYR A 126 3.38 -29.44 -9.56
CA TYR A 126 4.23 -28.27 -9.38
C TYR A 126 3.38 -27.10 -8.90
N GLN A 127 3.42 -26.81 -7.61
CA GLN A 127 2.75 -25.64 -7.05
C GLN A 127 3.52 -24.37 -7.42
N LEU A 128 2.82 -23.36 -7.97
CA LEU A 128 3.46 -22.09 -8.28
C LEU A 128 3.77 -21.27 -7.03
N THR A 129 3.01 -21.46 -5.95
CA THR A 129 3.27 -20.84 -4.65
C THR A 129 2.92 -21.81 -3.52
N GLU A 130 3.71 -21.79 -2.45
CA GLU A 130 3.47 -22.55 -1.22
C GLU A 130 2.19 -22.07 -0.51
N GLU A 131 2.03 -20.75 -0.39
CA GLU A 131 0.84 -20.14 0.19
C GLU A 131 -0.12 -19.63 -0.90
N PRO A 132 -1.44 -19.68 -0.64
CA PRO A 132 -2.42 -19.06 -1.51
C PRO A 132 -2.24 -17.54 -1.61
N ILE A 133 -2.44 -17.01 -2.81
CA ILE A 133 -2.32 -15.58 -3.07
C ILE A 133 -3.68 -14.92 -2.86
N VAL A 134 -3.68 -13.79 -2.16
CA VAL A 134 -4.86 -12.93 -2.06
C VAL A 134 -4.77 -11.80 -3.07
N ILE A 135 -5.74 -11.74 -3.98
CA ILE A 135 -5.94 -10.62 -4.91
C ILE A 135 -7.03 -9.69 -4.37
N ARG A 136 -6.77 -8.37 -4.41
CA ARG A 136 -7.73 -7.33 -4.01
C ARG A 136 -8.27 -6.56 -5.21
N PHE A 137 -9.59 -6.41 -5.27
CA PHE A 137 -10.26 -5.64 -6.30
C PHE A 137 -10.52 -4.20 -5.84
N LYS A 138 -10.27 -3.23 -6.72
CA LYS A 138 -10.46 -1.80 -6.45
C LYS A 138 -11.05 -1.06 -7.66
N GLY A 139 -11.74 0.03 -7.43
CA GLY A 139 -12.14 0.96 -8.48
C GLY A 139 -10.94 1.66 -9.13
N ALA A 140 -11.13 2.11 -10.37
CA ALA A 140 -10.18 2.97 -11.06
C ALA A 140 -10.20 4.36 -10.41
N VAL A 141 -9.03 4.83 -9.97
CA VAL A 141 -8.91 6.16 -9.36
C VAL A 141 -8.39 7.13 -10.42
N PRO A 142 -9.09 8.24 -10.70
CA PRO A 142 -8.64 9.19 -11.70
C PRO A 142 -7.26 9.77 -11.37
N GLY A 143 -6.38 9.82 -12.37
CA GLY A 143 -4.99 10.28 -12.19
C GLY A 143 -4.87 11.71 -11.65
N TYR A 144 -5.84 12.58 -11.97
CA TYR A 144 -5.89 13.96 -11.47
C TYR A 144 -6.24 14.06 -9.98
N VAL A 145 -6.74 13.00 -9.35
CA VAL A 145 -6.96 12.92 -7.89
C VAL A 145 -5.78 12.20 -7.23
N LEU A 146 -5.36 11.07 -7.81
CA LEU A 146 -4.31 10.24 -7.24
C LEU A 146 -2.94 10.93 -7.23
N SER A 147 -2.59 11.63 -8.31
CA SER A 147 -1.30 12.32 -8.43
C SER A 147 -1.12 13.42 -7.38
N PRO A 148 -2.05 14.37 -7.19
CA PRO A 148 -1.91 15.38 -6.14
C PRO A 148 -1.96 14.77 -4.73
N HIS A 149 -2.75 13.71 -4.50
CA HIS A 149 -2.75 13.00 -3.21
C HIS A 149 -1.35 12.49 -2.86
N ILE A 150 -0.71 11.73 -3.76
CA ILE A 150 0.63 11.16 -3.55
C ILE A 150 1.66 12.29 -3.36
N LEU A 151 1.58 13.34 -4.18
CA LEU A 151 2.48 14.48 -4.09
C LEU A 151 2.40 15.16 -2.71
N PHE A 152 1.19 15.44 -2.23
CA PHE A 152 0.99 16.08 -0.92
C PHE A 152 1.47 15.20 0.23
N MET A 153 1.20 13.89 0.18
CA MET A 153 1.67 12.95 1.20
C MET A 153 3.21 12.88 1.22
N PHE A 154 3.85 12.81 0.05
CA PHE A 154 5.32 12.78 -0.05
C PHE A 154 5.96 14.07 0.48
N ILE A 155 5.45 15.24 0.09
CA ILE A 155 5.97 16.53 0.59
C ILE A 155 5.70 16.66 2.09
N ALA A 156 4.53 16.23 2.59
CA ALA A 156 4.23 16.22 4.02
C ALA A 156 5.24 15.35 4.79
N MET A 157 5.58 14.16 4.30
CA MET A 157 6.59 13.28 4.93
C MET A 157 7.99 13.92 4.93
N LEU A 158 8.39 14.54 3.82
CA LEU A 158 9.65 15.25 3.71
C LEU A 158 9.73 16.40 4.73
N LEU A 159 8.69 17.23 4.80
CA LEU A 159 8.63 18.36 5.74
C LEU A 159 8.49 17.89 7.20
N ALA A 160 7.78 16.81 7.47
CA ALA A 160 7.68 16.19 8.80
C ALA A 160 9.07 15.79 9.31
N THR A 161 9.83 15.09 8.48
CA THR A 161 11.21 14.67 8.78
C THR A 161 12.11 15.88 8.99
N ARG A 162 12.01 16.88 8.10
CA ARG A 162 12.77 18.12 8.21
C ARG A 162 12.46 18.86 9.51
N THR A 163 11.19 18.91 9.89
CA THR A 163 10.69 19.57 11.12
C THR A 163 11.23 18.87 12.36
N GLY A 164 11.22 17.54 12.41
CA GLY A 164 11.79 16.78 13.53
C GLY A 164 13.29 17.05 13.71
N LEU A 165 14.06 17.02 12.61
CA LEU A 165 15.49 17.33 12.63
C LEU A 165 15.78 18.80 12.99
N GLU A 166 14.97 19.74 12.49
CA GLU A 166 15.07 21.17 12.81
C GLU A 166 14.76 21.44 14.30
N ALA A 167 13.80 20.71 14.87
CA ALA A 167 13.45 20.76 16.28
C ALA A 167 14.60 20.22 17.16
N ILE A 168 15.23 19.11 16.78
CA ILE A 168 16.41 18.56 17.48
C ILE A 168 17.58 19.55 17.44
N ALA A 169 17.84 20.14 16.27
CA ALA A 169 18.90 21.12 16.05
C ALA A 169 18.61 22.52 16.64
N ASN A 170 17.49 22.70 17.33
CA ASN A 170 17.10 23.94 18.02
C ASN A 170 17.06 25.17 17.11
N ARG A 171 16.37 25.09 15.96
CA ARG A 171 16.28 26.21 15.01
C ARG A 171 14.90 26.85 14.94
N ASP A 172 14.90 28.13 14.60
CA ASP A 172 13.71 29.00 14.64
C ASP A 172 12.64 28.67 13.59
N ASN A 173 12.99 27.95 12.52
CA ASN A 173 12.07 27.66 11.42
C ASN A 173 11.14 26.45 11.68
N THR A 174 11.25 25.81 12.84
CA THR A 174 10.51 24.58 13.18
C THR A 174 9.00 24.75 13.08
N PHE A 175 8.45 25.85 13.62
CA PHE A 175 6.99 26.08 13.61
C PHE A 175 6.43 26.23 12.19
N ARG A 176 7.15 26.95 11.31
CA ARG A 176 6.73 27.16 9.93
C ARG A 176 6.70 25.85 9.15
N LEU A 177 7.71 24.99 9.32
CA LEU A 177 7.75 23.68 8.69
C LEU A 177 6.63 22.76 9.22
N ALA A 178 6.36 22.79 10.53
CA ALA A 178 5.25 22.05 11.13
C ALA A 178 3.89 22.49 10.56
N PHE A 179 3.69 23.80 10.36
CA PHE A 179 2.44 24.33 9.82
C PHE A 179 2.20 23.84 8.38
N TRP A 180 3.23 23.91 7.52
CA TRP A 180 3.14 23.37 6.16
C TRP A 180 2.95 21.85 6.14
N THR A 181 3.61 21.13 7.05
CA THR A 181 3.44 19.68 7.20
C THR A 181 1.99 19.34 7.54
N ALA A 182 1.41 20.00 8.53
CA ALA A 182 0.02 19.79 8.92
C ALA A 182 -0.96 20.15 7.79
N GLY A 183 -0.74 21.27 7.10
CA GLY A 183 -1.58 21.69 5.98
C GLY A 183 -1.57 20.71 4.80
N LEU A 184 -0.39 20.21 4.43
CA LEU A 184 -0.26 19.20 3.36
C LEU A 184 -0.81 17.84 3.78
N LEU A 185 -0.62 17.44 5.04
CA LEU A 185 -1.20 16.21 5.56
C LEU A 185 -2.73 16.30 5.64
N PHE A 186 -3.28 17.47 5.96
CA PHE A 186 -4.73 17.70 5.91
C PHE A 186 -5.26 17.59 4.49
N ALA A 187 -4.69 18.35 3.55
CA ALA A 187 -5.14 18.36 2.16
C ALA A 187 -4.92 16.99 1.47
N GLY A 188 -3.74 16.39 1.63
CA GLY A 188 -3.39 15.11 1.04
C GLY A 188 -4.08 13.95 1.74
N GLY A 189 -4.01 13.88 3.06
CA GLY A 189 -4.47 12.76 3.86
C GLY A 189 -5.95 12.78 4.20
N LEU A 190 -6.48 13.91 4.68
CA LEU A 190 -7.87 14.01 5.19
C LEU A 190 -8.87 14.59 4.20
N ILE A 191 -8.43 15.14 3.06
CA ILE A 191 -9.32 15.54 1.96
C ILE A 191 -9.15 14.60 0.77
N LEU A 192 -7.96 14.59 0.15
CA LEU A 192 -7.73 13.79 -1.05
C LEU A 192 -7.72 12.29 -0.76
N GLY A 193 -7.26 11.85 0.42
CA GLY A 193 -7.29 10.45 0.85
C GLY A 193 -8.70 9.85 0.81
N PRO A 194 -9.69 10.45 1.51
CA PRO A 194 -11.09 10.06 1.42
C PRO A 194 -11.67 10.02 0.01
N ILE A 195 -11.29 10.97 -0.84
CA ILE A 195 -11.75 11.01 -2.23
C ILE A 195 -11.17 9.83 -3.01
N VAL A 196 -9.87 9.56 -2.88
CA VAL A 196 -9.22 8.37 -3.46
C VAL A 196 -9.91 7.10 -2.96
N GLN A 197 -10.25 7.04 -1.67
CA GLN A 197 -10.94 5.90 -1.08
C GLN A 197 -12.34 5.70 -1.65
N LYS A 198 -13.08 6.80 -1.85
CA LYS A 198 -14.40 6.75 -2.49
C LYS A 198 -14.32 6.18 -3.91
N PHE A 199 -13.33 6.58 -4.71
CA PHE A 199 -13.14 5.99 -6.03
C PHE A 199 -12.72 4.51 -5.97
N ALA A 200 -11.88 4.14 -5.01
CA ALA A 200 -11.32 2.79 -4.94
C ALA A 200 -12.26 1.75 -4.30
N PHE A 201 -13.05 2.15 -3.29
CA PHE A 201 -13.82 1.24 -2.41
C PHE A 201 -15.24 1.73 -2.12
N ASP A 202 -15.71 2.78 -2.81
CA ASP A 202 -17.03 3.38 -2.64
C ASP A 202 -17.34 3.97 -1.23
N ALA A 203 -16.32 4.12 -0.39
CA ALA A 203 -16.42 4.70 0.96
C ALA A 203 -15.46 5.88 1.13
N PHE A 204 -15.92 6.99 1.75
CA PHE A 204 -15.07 8.15 2.00
C PHE A 204 -14.13 7.95 3.18
N TRP A 205 -14.55 7.23 4.23
CA TRP A 205 -13.74 7.00 5.41
C TRP A 205 -14.12 5.66 6.02
N THR A 206 -13.12 4.85 6.32
CA THR A 206 -13.29 3.52 6.92
C THR A 206 -12.42 3.33 8.15
N GLY A 207 -11.66 4.36 8.56
CA GLY A 207 -10.88 4.36 9.81
C GLY A 207 -11.67 4.81 11.04
N TRP A 208 -10.98 4.82 12.19
CA TRP A 208 -11.54 5.30 13.46
C TRP A 208 -12.01 6.76 13.34
N PRO A 209 -13.12 7.16 13.98
CA PRO A 209 -13.97 6.39 14.91
C PRO A 209 -15.06 5.55 14.24
N PHE A 210 -15.25 5.67 12.92
CA PHE A 210 -16.40 5.07 12.24
C PHE A 210 -16.12 3.69 11.63
N GLY A 211 -14.86 3.25 11.61
CA GLY A 211 -14.46 1.92 11.16
C GLY A 211 -13.10 1.50 11.68
N HIS A 212 -12.55 0.45 11.09
CA HIS A 212 -11.33 -0.24 11.55
C HIS A 212 -10.18 -0.21 10.54
N ASP A 213 -10.30 0.54 9.43
CA ASP A 213 -9.23 0.68 8.44
C ASP A 213 -8.03 1.40 9.07
N VAL A 214 -6.91 0.71 9.05
CA VAL A 214 -5.69 1.17 9.68
C VAL A 214 -5.05 2.31 8.86
N THR A 215 -5.28 2.35 7.55
CA THR A 215 -4.73 3.36 6.62
C THR A 215 -5.26 4.76 6.94
N ASP A 216 -6.57 4.88 7.08
CA ASP A 216 -7.26 6.12 7.47
C ASP A 216 -6.90 6.50 8.91
N THR A 217 -6.96 5.53 9.82
CA THR A 217 -6.70 5.76 11.25
C THR A 217 -5.29 6.30 11.50
N LYS A 218 -4.28 5.74 10.85
CA LYS A 218 -2.89 6.21 10.97
C LYS A 218 -2.72 7.64 10.49
N THR A 219 -3.37 8.00 9.38
CA THR A 219 -3.33 9.34 8.82
C THR A 219 -3.94 10.35 9.78
N LEU A 220 -5.09 10.00 10.37
CA LEU A 220 -5.74 10.81 11.41
C LEU A 220 -4.86 10.97 12.65
N VAL A 221 -4.26 9.88 13.14
CA VAL A 221 -3.34 9.92 14.30
C VAL A 221 -2.17 10.87 14.02
N ALA A 222 -1.50 10.74 12.86
CA ALA A 222 -0.42 11.65 12.50
C ALA A 222 -0.89 13.11 12.49
N PHE A 223 -2.07 13.40 11.93
CA PHE A 223 -2.62 14.75 11.88
C PHE A 223 -2.93 15.32 13.27
N ILE A 224 -3.51 14.52 14.18
CA ILE A 224 -3.77 14.92 15.56
C ILE A 224 -2.48 15.32 16.28
N PHE A 225 -1.41 14.52 16.14
CA PHE A 225 -0.11 14.84 16.74
C PHE A 225 0.49 16.13 16.18
N TRP A 226 0.34 16.40 14.89
CA TRP A 226 0.72 17.70 14.30
C TRP A 226 -0.12 18.86 14.85
N GLY A 227 -1.42 18.67 15.03
CA GLY A 227 -2.30 19.65 15.69
C GLY A 227 -1.87 19.98 17.11
N ILE A 228 -1.56 18.95 17.92
CA ILE A 228 -1.03 19.12 19.28
C ILE A 228 0.33 19.83 19.24
N ALA A 229 1.21 19.46 18.32
CA ALA A 229 2.52 20.10 18.17
C ALA A 229 2.42 21.58 17.80
N LEU A 230 1.49 21.95 16.92
CA LEU A 230 1.22 23.36 16.58
C LEU A 230 0.62 24.12 17.76
N TRP A 231 -0.32 23.52 18.49
CA TRP A 231 -0.92 24.16 19.67
C TRP A 231 0.11 24.40 20.77
N ARG A 232 0.88 23.38 21.14
CA ARG A 232 1.97 23.47 22.13
C ARG A 232 3.14 24.32 21.63
N GLY A 233 3.36 24.36 20.31
CA GLY A 233 4.36 25.18 19.63
C GLY A 233 4.17 26.69 19.83
N ARG A 234 2.93 27.14 20.08
CA ARG A 234 2.63 28.55 20.39
C ARG A 234 2.98 28.93 21.83
N GLN A 235 3.18 27.96 22.72
CA GLN A 235 3.50 28.20 24.12
C GLN A 235 5.03 28.31 24.31
N PRO A 236 5.52 29.35 25.02
CA PRO A 236 6.95 29.54 25.22
C PRO A 236 7.58 28.35 25.97
N GLY A 237 8.72 27.86 25.46
CA GLY A 237 9.54 26.82 26.10
C GLY A 237 9.01 25.38 26.04
N LYS A 238 7.76 25.12 25.62
CA LYS A 238 7.13 23.78 25.68
C LYS A 238 6.86 23.11 24.33
N GLY A 239 7.08 23.80 23.21
CA GLY A 239 6.70 23.32 21.88
C GLY A 239 7.63 22.29 21.24
N ARG A 240 8.94 22.36 21.52
CA ARG A 240 9.97 21.66 20.73
C ARG A 240 9.83 20.13 20.77
N GLY A 241 9.59 19.56 21.95
CA GLY A 241 9.42 18.12 22.11
C GLY A 241 8.26 17.57 21.30
N TRP A 242 7.16 18.32 21.19
CA TRP A 242 5.99 17.89 20.44
C TRP A 242 6.23 17.82 18.93
N PHE A 243 7.08 18.68 18.36
CA PHE A 243 7.46 18.58 16.95
C PHE A 243 8.29 17.33 16.67
N VAL A 244 9.18 16.95 17.59
CA VAL A 244 9.94 15.70 17.48
C VAL A 244 9.02 14.49 17.59
N ILE A 245 8.12 14.48 18.59
CA ILE A 245 7.13 13.41 18.77
C ILE A 245 6.25 13.28 17.51
N ALA A 246 5.72 14.38 16.98
CA ALA A 246 4.88 14.35 15.78
C ALA A 246 5.65 13.83 14.55
N ALA A 247 6.91 14.20 14.39
CA ALA A 247 7.76 13.69 13.32
C ALA A 247 8.02 12.17 13.46
N ILE A 248 8.29 11.68 14.67
CA ILE A 248 8.46 10.25 14.95
C ILE A 248 7.16 9.49 14.68
N VAL A 249 6.02 9.98 15.19
CA VAL A 249 4.71 9.37 14.93
C VAL A 249 4.42 9.30 13.44
N THR A 250 4.71 10.38 12.70
CA THR A 250 4.56 10.40 11.23
C THR A 250 5.44 9.34 10.57
N LEU A 251 6.72 9.24 10.96
CA LEU A 251 7.63 8.22 10.44
C LEU A 251 7.11 6.80 10.73
N LEU A 252 6.68 6.53 11.96
CA LEU A 252 6.11 5.23 12.35
C LEU A 252 4.86 4.89 11.54
N VAL A 253 3.97 5.86 11.31
CA VAL A 253 2.78 5.70 10.45
C VAL A 253 3.18 5.28 9.04
N TYR A 254 4.18 5.93 8.46
CA TYR A 254 4.70 5.64 7.12
C TYR A 254 5.51 4.34 7.04
N LEU A 255 6.01 3.81 8.15
CA LEU A 255 6.69 2.51 8.22
C LEU A 255 5.70 1.33 8.26
N VAL A 256 4.43 1.56 8.57
CA VAL A 256 3.45 0.49 8.43
C VAL A 256 3.03 0.39 6.96
N PRO A 257 3.22 -0.76 6.30
CA PRO A 257 3.05 -0.83 4.85
C PRO A 257 1.64 -0.42 4.41
N HIS A 258 1.57 0.36 3.34
CA HIS A 258 0.32 0.87 2.82
C HIS A 258 -0.62 -0.27 2.43
N SER A 259 -1.91 -0.16 2.79
CA SER A 259 -2.97 -1.04 2.30
C SER A 259 -2.95 -2.49 2.79
N VAL A 260 -2.04 -2.88 3.71
CA VAL A 260 -2.01 -4.26 4.27
C VAL A 260 -3.27 -4.57 5.08
N LEU A 261 -3.88 -3.57 5.70
CA LEU A 261 -5.12 -3.64 6.47
C LEU A 261 -6.09 -2.53 6.05
N GLY A 262 -6.23 -2.32 4.74
CA GLY A 262 -7.20 -1.40 4.16
C GLY A 262 -8.60 -2.01 4.04
N SER A 263 -9.59 -1.20 3.63
CA SER A 263 -11.00 -1.60 3.47
C SER A 263 -11.18 -2.98 2.80
N GLU A 264 -11.89 -3.87 3.47
CA GLU A 264 -12.05 -5.27 3.08
C GLU A 264 -13.50 -5.68 3.30
N ILE A 265 -14.06 -6.45 2.37
CA ILE A 265 -15.36 -7.11 2.57
C ILE A 265 -15.11 -8.39 3.38
N ASP A 266 -15.82 -8.50 4.51
CA ASP A 266 -15.91 -9.73 5.27
C ASP A 266 -17.21 -10.45 4.87
N TYR A 267 -17.11 -11.46 4.01
CA TYR A 267 -18.28 -12.20 3.55
C TYR A 267 -18.88 -13.06 4.67
N THR A 268 -18.14 -13.40 5.72
CA THR A 268 -18.70 -14.13 6.89
C THR A 268 -19.66 -13.30 7.74
N ALA A 269 -19.61 -11.98 7.61
CA ALA A 269 -20.47 -11.06 8.36
C ALA A 269 -21.66 -10.53 7.55
N VAL A 270 -21.63 -10.71 6.22
CA VAL A 270 -22.63 -10.16 5.28
C VAL A 270 -23.58 -11.24 4.76
N GLU A 271 -23.15 -12.51 4.78
CA GLU A 271 -23.94 -13.71 4.43
C GLU A 271 -24.26 -14.54 5.67
#